data_AF-A0A1Y1VRB0-F1
#
_entry.id   AF-A0A1Y1VRB0-F1
#
_cell.length_a   1.000
_cell.length_b   1.000
_cell.length_c   1.000
_cell.angle_alpha   90.00
_cell.angle_beta   90.00
_cell.angle_gamma   90.00
#
_symmetry.space_group_name_H-M   'P 1'
#
loop_
_entity.id
_entity.type
_entity.pdbx_description
1 polymer ?
#
loop_
_entity_poly.entity_id
_entity_poly.type
_entity_poly.pdbx_seq_one_letter_code
_entity_poly.pdbx_strand_id
1 'polypeptide(L)'
;MNMIHTFTDKSKRQSKIIIYSFLIVIVLYGVSIVYGFTHISNFNESIKNIQILQDMNYNVHNLLSRSRMMSGLIGMGDMSVIGICLPTILMYLVQIEEIYIPLLAKYSLDPPSTYPIIIYNLDSTNGNVRTEYAHYNGYELVRRMMVYGRGIYDVPIEEWIERLQNGQNVLFDYRFR
;
A
#
# COMPACT_ATOMS: atom_id res chain seq x y z
N MET A 1 40.23 69.09 7.34
CA MET A 1 39.47 67.82 7.26
C MET A 1 40.44 66.70 7.60
N ASN A 2 40.21 65.96 8.69
CA ASN A 2 41.24 65.13 9.32
C ASN A 2 41.38 63.79 8.56
N MET A 3 42.49 63.62 7.83
CA MET A 3 42.73 62.50 6.90
C MET A 3 42.61 61.12 7.59
N ILE A 4 43.03 61.06 8.85
CA ILE A 4 42.99 59.87 9.70
C ILE A 4 41.54 59.44 9.99
N HIS A 5 40.63 60.37 10.28
CA HIS A 5 39.22 60.06 10.51
C HIS A 5 38.56 59.50 9.25
N THR A 6 38.84 60.12 8.10
CA THR A 6 38.30 59.68 6.80
C THR A 6 38.76 58.27 6.42
N PHE A 7 40.02 57.91 6.72
CA PHE A 7 40.58 56.58 6.49
C PHE A 7 39.97 55.53 7.45
N THR A 8 39.80 55.91 8.73
CA THR A 8 39.25 55.05 9.78
C THR A 8 37.78 54.71 9.51
N ASP A 9 36.98 55.67 9.05
CA ASP A 9 35.57 55.44 8.70
C ASP A 9 35.41 54.54 7.47
N LYS A 10 36.28 54.70 6.47
CA LYS A 10 36.29 53.85 5.27
C LYS A 10 36.67 52.41 5.60
N SER A 11 37.67 52.21 6.46
CA SER A 11 38.09 50.90 6.97
C SER A 11 36.99 50.22 7.80
N LYS A 12 36.34 50.95 8.72
CA LYS A 12 35.18 50.44 9.49
C LYS A 12 34.03 49.99 8.58
N ARG A 13 33.74 50.74 7.52
CA ARG A 13 32.70 50.39 6.54
C ARG A 13 33.06 49.10 5.78
N GLN A 14 34.30 48.94 5.35
CA GLN A 14 34.77 47.71 4.69
C GLN A 14 34.72 46.50 5.64
N SER A 15 35.17 46.67 6.89
CA SER A 15 35.10 45.61 7.91
C SER A 15 33.67 45.14 8.18
N LYS A 16 32.70 46.07 8.29
CA LYS A 16 31.28 45.70 8.42
C LYS A 16 30.78 44.88 7.23
N ILE A 17 31.11 45.27 6.00
CA ILE A 17 30.70 44.53 4.79
C ILE A 17 31.26 43.11 4.82
N ILE A 18 32.53 42.94 5.19
CA ILE A 18 33.18 41.63 5.30
C ILE A 18 32.44 40.76 6.33
N ILE A 19 32.15 41.29 7.52
CA ILE A 19 31.42 40.56 8.57
C ILE A 19 30.03 40.16 8.09
N TYR A 20 29.27 41.05 7.45
CA TYR A 20 27.95 40.72 6.91
C TYR A 20 28.01 39.66 5.82
N SER A 21 28.98 39.73 4.90
CA SER A 21 29.16 38.71 3.87
C SER A 21 29.48 37.34 4.48
N PHE A 22 30.32 37.29 5.52
CA PHE A 22 30.63 36.05 6.23
C PHE A 22 29.40 35.46 6.93
N LEU A 23 28.57 36.31 7.55
CA LEU A 23 27.33 35.90 8.21
C LEU A 23 26.32 35.32 7.22
N ILE A 24 26.18 35.93 6.04
CA ILE A 24 25.33 35.41 4.96
C ILE A 24 25.81 34.03 4.50
N VAL A 25 27.12 33.84 4.33
CA VAL A 25 27.69 32.54 3.94
C VAL A 25 27.37 31.46 4.97
N ILE A 26 27.48 31.76 6.27
CA ILE A 26 27.13 30.82 7.34
C ILE A 26 25.64 30.44 7.27
N VAL A 27 24.75 31.42 7.07
CA VAL A 27 23.30 31.17 6.97
C VAL A 27 22.98 30.29 5.76
N LEU A 28 23.53 30.60 4.59
CA LEU A 28 23.32 29.83 3.37
C LEU A 28 23.86 28.39 3.51
N TYR A 29 25.01 28.23 4.15
CA TYR A 29 25.57 26.91 4.46
C TYR A 29 24.66 26.11 5.39
N GLY A 30 24.15 26.73 6.45
CA GLY A 30 23.19 26.10 7.37
C GLY A 30 21.90 25.66 6.66
N VAL A 31 21.33 26.52 5.81
CA VAL A 31 20.13 26.17 5.01
C VAL A 31 20.42 25.00 4.06
N SER A 32 21.59 24.99 3.42
CA SER A 32 22.00 23.92 2.51
C SER A 32 22.14 22.58 3.22
N ILE A 33 22.69 22.57 4.45
CA ILE A 33 22.79 21.37 5.28
C ILE A 33 21.39 20.85 5.64
N VAL A 34 20.52 21.72 6.16
CA VAL A 34 19.16 21.32 6.58
C VAL A 34 18.39 20.75 5.38
N TYR A 35 18.44 21.45 4.24
CA TYR A 35 17.84 20.97 3.00
C TYR A 35 18.39 19.61 2.57
N GLY A 36 19.71 19.43 2.60
CA GLY A 36 20.37 18.17 2.27
C GLY A 36 19.90 17.02 3.17
N PHE A 37 19.83 17.24 4.48
CA PHE A 37 19.33 16.24 5.42
C PHE A 37 17.86 15.88 5.14
N THR A 38 16.99 16.87 4.96
CA THR A 38 15.57 16.63 4.66
C THR A 38 15.40 15.89 3.33
N HIS A 39 16.15 16.28 2.29
CA HIS A 39 16.08 15.63 0.99
C HIS A 39 16.55 14.17 1.05
N ILE A 40 17.65 13.88 1.75
CA ILE A 40 18.15 12.51 1.91
C ILE A 40 17.15 11.65 2.69
N SER A 41 16.56 12.20 3.76
CA SER A 41 15.53 11.52 4.56
C SER A 41 14.31 11.15 3.71
N ASN A 42 13.77 12.11 2.96
CA ASN A 42 12.62 11.90 2.08
C ASN A 42 12.93 10.88 0.97
N PHE A 43 14.15 10.90 0.44
CA PHE A 43 14.58 9.93 -0.56
C PHE A 43 14.65 8.51 0.02
N ASN A 44 15.19 8.36 1.23
CA ASN A 44 15.27 7.07 1.90
C ASN A 44 13.89 6.50 2.24
N GLU A 45 12.96 7.33 2.72
CA GLU A 45 11.56 6.93 2.92
C GLU A 45 10.89 6.52 1.61
N SER A 46 11.17 7.24 0.52
CA SER A 46 10.65 6.89 -0.81
C SER A 46 11.18 5.55 -1.30
N ILE A 47 12.47 5.25 -1.12
CA ILE A 47 13.06 3.93 -1.45
C ILE A 47 12.39 2.83 -0.62
N LYS A 48 12.25 3.03 0.69
CA LYS A 48 11.60 2.05 1.58
C LYS A 48 10.18 1.75 1.12
N ASN A 49 9.42 2.78 0.75
CA ASN A 49 8.07 2.62 0.21
C ASN A 49 8.07 1.84 -1.11
N ILE A 50 9.03 2.07 -2.01
CA ILE A 50 9.17 1.32 -3.27
C ILE A 50 9.44 -0.17 -3.01
N GLN A 51 10.32 -0.50 -2.06
CA GLN A 51 10.59 -1.89 -1.69
C GLN A 51 9.32 -2.58 -1.17
N ILE A 52 8.58 -1.91 -0.27
CA ILE A 52 7.31 -2.43 0.25
C ILE A 52 6.28 -2.61 -0.89
N LEU A 53 6.25 -1.72 -1.87
CA LEU A 53 5.36 -1.86 -3.05
C LEU A 53 5.75 -3.04 -3.95
N GLN A 54 7.04 -3.34 -4.10
CA GLN A 54 7.49 -4.54 -4.81
C GLN A 54 7.08 -5.81 -4.08
N ASP A 55 7.30 -5.84 -2.76
CA ASP A 55 6.88 -6.97 -1.91
C ASP A 55 5.36 -7.16 -1.93
N MET A 56 4.60 -6.07 -1.99
CA MET A 56 3.15 -6.10 -2.11
C MET A 56 2.69 -6.84 -3.36
N ASN A 57 3.29 -6.58 -4.53
CA ASN A 57 2.92 -7.30 -5.75
C ASN A 57 3.15 -8.81 -5.61
N TYR A 58 4.29 -9.20 -5.04
CA TYR A 58 4.61 -10.60 -4.77
C TYR A 58 3.62 -11.25 -3.77
N ASN A 59 3.29 -10.56 -2.68
CA ASN A 59 2.39 -11.09 -1.65
C ASN A 59 0.94 -11.14 -2.12
N VAL A 60 0.47 -10.16 -2.87
CA VAL A 60 -0.87 -10.20 -3.50
C VAL A 60 -0.95 -11.36 -4.49
N HIS A 61 0.09 -11.58 -5.31
CA HIS A 61 0.13 -12.74 -6.21
C HIS A 61 0.05 -14.07 -5.45
N ASN A 62 0.82 -14.20 -4.37
CA ASN A 62 0.79 -15.40 -3.52
C ASN A 62 -0.54 -15.60 -2.82
N LEU A 63 -1.18 -14.53 -2.35
CA LEU A 63 -2.53 -14.57 -1.79
C LEU A 63 -3.50 -15.12 -2.83
N LEU A 64 -3.54 -14.56 -4.04
CA LEU A 64 -4.45 -15.01 -5.10
C LEU A 64 -4.22 -16.48 -5.49
N SER A 65 -2.95 -16.89 -5.59
CA SER A 65 -2.57 -18.27 -5.89
C SER A 65 -3.04 -19.24 -4.81
N ARG A 66 -2.80 -18.91 -3.53
CA ARG A 66 -3.25 -19.71 -2.39
C ARG A 66 -4.76 -19.69 -2.22
N SER A 67 -5.41 -18.57 -2.50
CA SER A 67 -6.86 -18.46 -2.50
C SER A 67 -7.50 -19.39 -3.52
N ARG A 68 -6.93 -19.49 -4.73
CA ARG A 68 -7.36 -20.45 -5.74
C ARG A 68 -7.17 -21.89 -5.26
N MET A 69 -6.00 -22.22 -4.71
CA MET A 69 -5.75 -23.55 -4.14
C MET A 69 -6.75 -23.87 -3.02
N MET A 70 -7.01 -22.92 -2.12
CA MET A 70 -7.94 -23.07 -1.01
C MET A 70 -9.37 -23.32 -1.47
N SER A 71 -9.83 -22.66 -2.55
CA SER A 71 -11.16 -22.95 -3.11
C SER A 71 -11.30 -24.42 -3.56
N GLY A 72 -10.25 -24.99 -4.16
CA GLY A 72 -10.22 -26.41 -4.51
C GLY A 72 -10.23 -27.33 -3.30
N LEU A 73 -9.44 -27.01 -2.27
CA LEU A 73 -9.39 -27.78 -1.02
C LEU A 73 -10.74 -27.76 -0.29
N ILE A 74 -11.38 -26.60 -0.23
CA ILE A 74 -12.73 -26.45 0.33
C ILE A 74 -13.68 -27.35 -0.47
N GLY A 75 -13.68 -27.29 -1.80
CA GLY A 75 -14.51 -28.18 -2.64
C GLY A 75 -14.26 -29.69 -2.43
N MET A 76 -13.06 -30.09 -2.00
CA MET A 76 -12.72 -31.48 -1.67
C MET A 76 -13.08 -31.88 -0.23
N GLY A 77 -13.37 -30.91 0.65
CA GLY A 77 -13.74 -31.15 2.05
C GLY A 77 -12.58 -31.61 2.95
N ASP A 78 -11.32 -31.41 2.56
CA ASP A 78 -10.15 -31.87 3.33
C ASP A 78 -9.79 -30.91 4.47
N MET A 79 -10.42 -31.09 5.64
CA MET A 79 -10.18 -30.28 6.84
C MET A 79 -8.71 -30.14 7.21
N SER A 80 -7.96 -31.23 7.10
CA SER A 80 -6.58 -31.29 7.57
C SER A 80 -5.70 -30.34 6.76
N VAL A 81 -5.86 -30.35 5.44
CA VAL A 81 -5.07 -29.52 4.52
C VAL A 81 -5.58 -28.07 4.55
N ILE A 82 -6.89 -27.85 4.67
CA ILE A 82 -7.46 -26.50 4.84
C ILE A 82 -6.91 -25.84 6.11
N GLY A 83 -6.91 -26.56 7.25
CA GLY A 83 -6.41 -26.06 8.53
C GLY A 83 -4.93 -25.69 8.50
N ILE A 84 -4.11 -26.40 7.70
CA ILE A 84 -2.69 -26.07 7.51
C ILE A 84 -2.51 -24.85 6.60
N CYS A 85 -3.34 -24.70 5.57
CA CYS A 85 -3.18 -23.63 4.57
C CYS A 85 -3.78 -22.29 5.01
N LEU A 86 -4.83 -22.30 5.82
CA LEU A 86 -5.59 -21.11 6.23
C LEU A 86 -4.74 -20.06 6.97
N PRO A 87 -3.87 -20.42 7.95
CA PRO A 87 -3.05 -19.44 8.65
C PRO A 87 -2.15 -18.61 7.72
N THR A 88 -1.65 -19.22 6.64
CA THR A 88 -0.79 -18.51 5.68
C THR A 88 -1.60 -17.50 4.87
N ILE A 89 -2.84 -17.81 4.49
CA ILE A 89 -3.72 -16.86 3.81
C ILE A 89 -4.07 -15.70 4.73
N LEU A 90 -4.43 -15.99 5.98
CA LEU A 90 -4.73 -14.96 6.99
C LEU A 90 -3.53 -14.05 7.24
N MET A 91 -2.31 -14.58 7.27
CA MET A 91 -1.09 -13.78 7.38
C MET A 91 -0.96 -12.75 6.25
N TYR A 92 -1.25 -13.12 5.00
CA TYR A 92 -1.23 -12.16 3.88
C TYR A 92 -2.33 -11.10 3.99
N LEU A 93 -3.52 -11.47 4.46
CA LEU A 93 -4.59 -10.51 4.71
C LEU A 93 -4.23 -9.51 5.80
N VAL A 94 -3.60 -9.96 6.89
CA VAL A 94 -3.08 -9.08 7.94
C VAL A 94 -2.02 -8.13 7.39
N GLN A 95 -1.09 -8.60 6.55
CA GLN A 95 -0.11 -7.70 5.90
C GLN A 95 -0.77 -6.64 5.01
N ILE A 96 -1.80 -7.03 4.25
CA ILE A 96 -2.58 -6.09 3.45
C ILE A 96 -3.21 -5.01 4.34
N GLU A 97 -3.85 -5.43 5.42
CA GLU A 97 -4.60 -4.57 6.32
C GLU A 97 -3.69 -3.61 7.10
N GLU A 98 -2.61 -4.12 7.70
CA GLU A 98 -1.76 -3.36 8.60
C GLU A 98 -0.67 -2.55 7.89
N ILE A 99 -0.23 -2.99 6.70
CA ILE A 99 0.92 -2.38 6.01
C ILE A 99 0.49 -1.71 4.70
N TYR A 100 -0.23 -2.42 3.83
CA TYR A 100 -0.46 -1.94 2.47
C TYR A 100 -1.57 -0.89 2.38
N ILE A 101 -2.70 -1.12 3.05
CA ILE A 101 -3.81 -0.15 3.07
C ILE A 101 -3.36 1.22 3.61
N PRO A 102 -2.65 1.33 4.75
CA PRO A 102 -2.15 2.61 5.24
C PRO A 102 -1.16 3.28 4.28
N LEU A 103 -0.25 2.51 3.67
CA LEU A 103 0.72 3.03 2.70
C LEU A 103 0.04 3.59 1.44
N LEU A 104 -1.03 2.93 0.98
CA LEU A 104 -1.77 3.30 -0.21
C LEU A 104 -2.83 4.39 0.05
N ALA A 105 -3.17 4.68 1.31
CA ALA A 105 -4.21 5.65 1.65
C ALA A 105 -3.99 7.05 1.06
N LYS A 106 -2.72 7.47 0.94
CA LYS A 106 -2.35 8.75 0.28
C LYS A 106 -2.69 8.81 -1.22
N TYR A 107 -2.88 7.65 -1.86
CA TYR A 107 -3.25 7.52 -3.27
C TYR A 107 -4.74 7.18 -3.44
N SER A 108 -5.55 7.27 -2.38
CA SER A 108 -6.98 6.94 -2.43
C SER A 108 -7.79 7.79 -3.41
N LEU A 109 -7.33 9.02 -3.68
CA LEU A 109 -7.94 9.97 -4.60
C LEU A 109 -7.36 9.89 -6.03
N ASP A 110 -6.39 9.02 -6.27
CA ASP A 110 -5.81 8.86 -7.59
C ASP A 110 -6.86 8.31 -8.57
N PRO A 111 -6.80 8.73 -9.85
CA PRO A 111 -7.74 8.25 -10.84
C PRO A 111 -7.65 6.72 -11.00
N PRO A 112 -8.78 6.05 -11.30
CA PRO A 112 -8.77 4.61 -11.55
C PRO A 112 -7.82 4.20 -12.68
N SER A 113 -7.26 3.00 -12.56
CA SER A 113 -6.44 2.40 -13.61
C SER A 113 -7.22 2.22 -14.91
N THR A 114 -6.56 2.40 -16.05
CA THR A 114 -7.11 2.06 -17.37
C THR A 114 -7.29 0.56 -17.57
N TYR A 115 -6.64 -0.27 -16.74
CA TYR A 115 -6.76 -1.73 -16.80
C TYR A 115 -7.94 -2.20 -15.95
N PRO A 116 -8.97 -2.82 -16.56
CA PRO A 116 -10.12 -3.29 -15.82
C PRO A 116 -9.83 -4.57 -15.05
N ILE A 117 -10.58 -4.76 -13.97
CA ILE A 117 -10.73 -6.03 -13.29
C ILE A 117 -12.09 -6.60 -13.68
N ILE A 118 -12.08 -7.89 -13.98
CA ILE A 118 -13.29 -8.62 -14.37
C ILE A 118 -13.96 -9.13 -13.09
N ILE A 119 -15.18 -8.67 -12.84
CA ILE A 119 -16.02 -9.10 -11.71
C ILE A 119 -17.11 -10.01 -12.27
N TYR A 120 -17.32 -11.15 -11.62
CA TYR A 120 -18.32 -12.14 -12.01
C TYR A 120 -19.50 -12.10 -11.04
N ASN A 121 -20.56 -11.36 -11.41
CA ASN A 121 -21.79 -11.29 -10.63
C ASN A 121 -22.80 -12.31 -11.15
N LEU A 122 -23.12 -13.33 -10.36
CA LEU A 122 -24.20 -14.26 -10.70
C LEU A 122 -25.53 -13.72 -10.18
N ASP A 123 -26.49 -13.53 -11.09
CA ASP A 123 -27.88 -13.21 -10.75
C ASP A 123 -28.49 -14.39 -9.98
N SER A 124 -28.70 -14.20 -8.68
CA SER A 124 -29.24 -15.21 -7.75
C SER A 124 -30.61 -15.73 -8.16
N THR A 125 -31.32 -15.00 -9.01
CA THR A 125 -32.67 -15.31 -9.47
C THR A 125 -32.70 -16.17 -10.73
N ASN A 126 -31.71 -16.03 -11.62
CA ASN A 126 -31.78 -16.58 -12.98
C ASN A 126 -30.59 -17.48 -13.37
N GLY A 127 -29.56 -17.61 -12.52
CA GLY A 127 -28.37 -18.39 -12.81
C GLY A 127 -27.47 -17.80 -13.92
N ASN A 128 -27.79 -16.60 -14.40
CA ASN A 128 -27.01 -15.90 -15.41
C ASN A 128 -25.78 -15.21 -14.78
N VAL A 129 -24.61 -15.45 -15.36
CA VAL A 129 -23.37 -14.74 -15.01
C VAL A 129 -23.36 -13.40 -15.74
N ARG A 130 -23.40 -12.30 -14.98
CA ARG A 130 -23.11 -10.95 -15.46
C ARG A 130 -21.64 -10.65 -15.20
N THR A 131 -20.93 -10.30 -16.27
CA THR A 131 -19.54 -9.86 -16.19
C THR A 131 -19.52 -8.33 -16.16
N GLU A 132 -18.87 -7.76 -15.16
CA GLU A 132 -18.66 -6.33 -15.04
C GLU A 132 -17.17 -6.00 -15.09
N TYR A 133 -16.82 -4.97 -15.85
CA TYR A 133 -15.47 -4.43 -15.89
C TYR A 133 -15.39 -3.26 -14.93
N ALA A 134 -14.64 -3.44 -13.84
CA ALA A 134 -14.44 -2.41 -12.84
C ALA A 134 -13.01 -1.88 -12.88
N HIS A 135 -12.89 -0.56 -12.85
CA HIS A 135 -11.61 0.13 -12.84
C HIS A 135 -11.35 0.65 -11.43
N TYR A 136 -10.22 0.25 -10.85
CA TYR A 136 -9.83 0.66 -9.50
C TYR A 136 -8.46 1.31 -9.52
N ASN A 137 -8.24 2.26 -8.61
CA ASN A 137 -6.89 2.64 -8.22
C ASN A 137 -6.31 1.58 -7.27
N GLY A 138 -5.00 1.63 -7.01
CA GLY A 138 -4.32 0.62 -6.20
C GLY A 138 -4.90 0.48 -4.79
N TYR A 139 -5.29 1.61 -4.17
CA TYR A 139 -5.89 1.63 -2.83
C TYR A 139 -7.24 0.90 -2.81
N GLU A 140 -8.18 1.27 -3.69
CA GLU A 140 -9.51 0.68 -3.74
C GLU A 140 -9.46 -0.81 -4.08
N LEU A 141 -8.54 -1.21 -4.96
CA LEU A 141 -8.33 -2.61 -5.29
C LEU A 141 -7.92 -3.43 -4.07
N VAL A 142 -6.85 -3.02 -3.40
CA VAL A 142 -6.29 -3.75 -2.25
C VAL A 142 -7.30 -3.79 -1.10
N ARG A 143 -8.04 -2.69 -0.88
CA ARG A 143 -9.12 -2.64 0.11
C ARG A 143 -10.23 -3.64 -0.19
N ARG A 144 -10.65 -3.76 -1.45
CA ARG A 144 -11.67 -4.75 -1.86
C ARG A 144 -11.16 -6.18 -1.69
N MET A 145 -9.91 -6.47 -2.08
CA MET A 145 -9.30 -7.78 -1.86
C MET A 145 -9.34 -8.19 -0.38
N MET A 146 -9.06 -7.24 0.53
CA MET A 146 -9.17 -7.48 1.98
C MET A 146 -10.61 -7.86 2.36
N VAL A 147 -11.60 -7.07 1.95
CA VAL A 147 -13.01 -7.30 2.31
C VAL A 147 -13.49 -8.67 1.84
N TYR A 148 -13.20 -9.04 0.59
CA TYR A 148 -13.55 -10.36 0.05
C TYR A 148 -12.78 -11.48 0.75
N GLY A 149 -11.47 -11.30 0.93
CA GLY A 149 -10.62 -12.28 1.61
C GLY A 149 -11.12 -12.59 3.03
N ARG A 150 -11.37 -11.58 3.85
CA ARG A 150 -11.93 -11.73 5.20
C ARG A 150 -13.31 -12.40 5.18
N GLY A 151 -14.17 -11.98 4.25
CA GLY A 151 -15.48 -12.58 4.06
C GLY A 151 -15.45 -14.09 3.82
N ILE A 152 -14.44 -14.60 3.09
CA ILE A 152 -14.26 -16.03 2.83
C ILE A 152 -13.56 -16.73 4.00
N TYR A 153 -12.44 -16.18 4.46
CA TYR A 153 -11.46 -16.90 5.28
C TYR A 153 -11.63 -16.73 6.79
N ASP A 154 -12.46 -15.77 7.24
CA ASP A 154 -12.86 -15.69 8.65
C ASP A 154 -14.02 -16.66 8.99
N VAL A 155 -14.57 -17.34 7.99
CA VAL A 155 -15.63 -18.34 8.15
C VAL A 155 -15.02 -19.63 8.72
N PRO A 156 -15.62 -20.23 9.76
CA PRO A 156 -15.16 -21.52 10.30
C PRO A 156 -15.12 -22.60 9.22
N ILE A 157 -14.08 -23.44 9.24
CA ILE A 157 -13.90 -24.53 8.27
C ILE A 157 -15.08 -25.52 8.37
N GLU A 158 -15.58 -25.73 9.57
CA GLU A 158 -16.71 -26.61 9.87
C GLU A 158 -17.98 -26.15 9.15
N GLU A 159 -18.22 -24.84 9.06
CA GLU A 159 -19.37 -24.29 8.33
C GLU A 159 -19.29 -24.61 6.83
N TRP A 160 -18.11 -24.46 6.23
CA TRP A 160 -17.92 -24.81 4.82
C TRP A 160 -18.21 -26.29 4.54
N ILE A 161 -17.83 -27.15 5.45
CA ILE A 161 -18.00 -28.60 5.30
C ILE A 161 -19.43 -29.02 5.53
N GLU A 162 -20.09 -28.46 6.54
CA GLU A 162 -21.51 -28.70 6.75
C GLU A 162 -22.32 -28.34 5.50
N ARG A 163 -22.00 -27.22 4.86
CA ARG A 163 -22.67 -26.78 3.61
C ARG A 163 -22.42 -27.75 2.45
N LEU A 164 -21.19 -28.27 2.31
CA LEU A 164 -20.87 -29.31 1.33
C LEU A 164 -21.63 -30.61 1.60
N GLN A 165 -21.68 -31.06 2.86
CA GLN A 165 -22.41 -32.26 3.27
C GLN A 165 -23.91 -32.12 3.02
N ASN A 166 -24.45 -30.91 3.16
CA ASN A 166 -25.84 -30.58 2.83
C ASN A 166 -26.10 -30.43 1.32
N GLY A 167 -25.13 -30.77 0.46
CA GLY A 167 -25.25 -30.71 -1.00
C GLY A 167 -25.19 -29.32 -1.60
N GLN A 168 -24.79 -28.29 -0.82
CA GLN A 168 -24.60 -26.95 -1.35
C GLN A 168 -23.28 -26.88 -2.11
N ASN A 169 -23.30 -26.26 -3.31
CA ASN A 169 -22.08 -25.91 -4.00
C ASN A 169 -21.48 -24.65 -3.37
N VAL A 170 -20.55 -24.84 -2.42
CA VAL A 170 -19.86 -23.73 -1.73
C VAL A 170 -19.06 -22.83 -2.66
N LEU A 171 -18.64 -23.32 -3.83
CA LEU A 171 -17.97 -22.50 -4.85
C LEU A 171 -18.94 -21.50 -5.51
N PHE A 172 -20.25 -21.72 -5.38
CA PHE A 172 -21.27 -20.75 -5.76
C PHE A 172 -21.60 -19.77 -4.63
N ASP A 173 -20.92 -19.80 -3.49
CA ASP A 173 -21.09 -18.73 -2.49
C ASP A 173 -20.60 -17.40 -3.08
N TYR A 174 -21.37 -16.32 -2.85
CA TYR A 174 -21.07 -14.99 -3.39
C TYR A 174 -19.70 -14.46 -2.95
N ARG A 175 -19.12 -15.01 -1.88
CA ARG A 175 -17.80 -14.63 -1.37
C ARG A 175 -16.66 -15.18 -2.22
N PHE A 176 -16.85 -16.32 -2.89
CA PHE A 176 -15.86 -16.88 -3.84
C PHE A 176 -15.97 -16.26 -5.25
N ARG A 177 -16.93 -15.36 -5.47
CA ARG A 177 -17.24 -14.74 -6.77
C ARG A 177 -16.57 -13.38 -6.95
#